data_AF-U2CLI5-F1
#
_entry.id   AF-U2CLI5-F1
#
_cell.length_a   1.000
_cell.length_b   1.000
_cell.length_c   1.000
_cell.angle_alpha   90.00
_cell.angle_beta   90.00
_cell.angle_gamma   90.00
#
_symmetry.space_group_name_H-M   'P 1'
#
loop_
_entity.id
_entity.type
_entity.pdbx_description
1 polymer ?
#
loop_
_entity_poly.entity_id
_entity_poly.type
_entity_poly.pdbx_seq_one_letter_code
_entity_poly.pdbx_strand_id
1 'polypeptide(L)'
;MVNKNKKRETMYNYYFRADSDEVYEDNNVLTILDATIERIYTNEDIGYVLISYITANPNFEVRKDFITLVVGADTIILDPFGEKASFNALRPGLIIYADFSAAMTYSIPPQARAFKIVISYKNMVFNGRMDRILEVDAENRFLYTGRAEDMLSQVRFVITDSTQILDEEGKIIRLEDLSPGQLVRIAYATYMTASIPPQTTAFRVQLLRENL
;
A
#
# COMPACT_ATOMS: atom_id res chain seq x y z
N MET A 1 35.90 -13.59 4.70
CA MET A 1 35.01 -13.55 5.88
C MET A 1 34.07 -12.36 5.73
N VAL A 2 32.81 -12.60 5.36
CA VAL A 2 31.81 -11.52 5.21
C VAL A 2 31.43 -11.02 6.60
N ASN A 3 31.65 -9.74 6.86
CA ASN A 3 31.42 -9.09 8.14
C ASN A 3 29.95 -9.26 8.57
N LYS A 4 29.71 -10.04 9.64
CA LYS A 4 28.36 -10.30 10.19
C LYS A 4 27.62 -9.01 10.57
N ASN A 5 28.33 -7.90 10.82
CA ASN A 5 27.72 -6.59 11.07
C ASN A 5 27.16 -5.95 9.81
N LYS A 6 27.81 -6.10 8.65
CA LYS A 6 27.32 -5.56 7.38
C LYS A 6 26.02 -6.23 6.94
N LYS A 7 25.86 -7.54 7.24
CA LYS A 7 24.64 -8.32 6.95
C LYS A 7 23.47 -7.99 7.90
N ARG A 8 23.79 -7.59 9.15
CA ARG A 8 22.79 -7.10 10.12
C ARG A 8 22.36 -5.68 9.81
N GLU A 9 23.25 -4.79 9.40
CA GLU A 9 22.91 -3.44 8.91
C GLU A 9 22.10 -3.47 7.61
N THR A 10 22.40 -4.39 6.67
CA THR A 10 21.56 -4.55 5.46
C THR A 10 20.19 -5.13 5.78
N MET A 11 20.08 -6.08 6.71
CA MET A 11 18.79 -6.58 7.18
C MET A 11 18.00 -5.49 7.93
N TYR A 12 18.65 -4.71 8.80
CA TYR A 12 18.02 -3.59 9.51
C TYR A 12 17.55 -2.50 8.53
N ASN A 13 18.38 -2.11 7.55
CA ASN A 13 17.97 -1.18 6.49
C ASN A 13 16.87 -1.75 5.58
N TYR A 14 16.77 -3.08 5.43
CA TYR A 14 15.72 -3.73 4.64
C TYR A 14 14.38 -3.80 5.38
N TYR A 15 14.39 -4.00 6.71
CA TYR A 15 13.17 -3.92 7.53
C TYR A 15 12.70 -2.49 7.74
N PHE A 16 13.60 -1.50 7.85
CA PHE A 16 13.22 -0.10 8.07
C PHE A 16 12.90 0.69 6.79
N ARG A 17 13.46 0.34 5.62
CA ARG A 17 13.00 0.92 4.33
C ARG A 17 11.66 0.36 3.87
N ALA A 18 11.31 -0.86 4.26
CA ALA A 18 10.03 -1.45 3.90
C ALA A 18 8.84 -0.88 4.70
N ASP A 19 9.12 -0.22 5.84
CA ASP A 19 8.15 0.28 6.82
C ASP A 19 8.30 1.79 7.12
N SER A 20 9.13 2.54 6.38
CA SER A 20 9.09 4.01 6.46
C SER A 20 7.90 4.52 5.64
N ASP A 21 6.95 5.18 6.28
CA ASP A 21 5.82 5.82 5.60
C ASP A 21 6.35 6.98 4.75
N GLU A 22 6.73 6.71 3.51
CA GLU A 22 7.08 7.75 2.55
C GLU A 22 5.82 8.50 2.14
N VAL A 23 5.85 9.82 2.35
CA VAL A 23 4.82 10.71 1.84
C VAL A 23 5.12 10.99 0.37
N TYR A 24 4.32 10.46 -0.54
CA TYR A 24 4.47 10.74 -1.97
C TYR A 24 3.73 12.02 -2.34
N GLU A 25 4.43 13.00 -2.93
CA GLU A 25 3.81 14.22 -3.44
C GLU A 25 3.70 14.18 -4.98
N ASP A 26 2.48 14.23 -5.49
CA ASP A 26 2.18 14.42 -6.91
C ASP A 26 1.03 15.43 -7.06
N ASN A 27 1.24 16.52 -7.80
CA ASN A 27 0.21 17.54 -8.10
C ASN A 27 -0.62 18.00 -6.87
N ASN A 28 0.04 18.41 -5.78
CA ASN A 28 -0.61 18.81 -4.51
C ASN A 28 -1.36 17.67 -3.78
N VAL A 29 -1.10 16.41 -4.10
CA VAL A 29 -1.61 15.25 -3.36
C VAL A 29 -0.46 14.61 -2.59
N LEU A 30 -0.67 14.36 -1.31
CA LEU A 30 0.21 13.59 -0.43
C LEU A 30 -0.41 12.20 -0.20
N THR A 31 0.38 11.15 -0.36
CA THR A 31 -0.03 9.76 -0.07
C THR A 31 0.71 9.20 1.14
N ILE A 32 0.00 8.57 2.09
CA ILE A 32 0.60 7.78 3.18
C ILE A 32 0.13 6.33 3.08
N LEU A 33 1.07 5.38 3.22
CA LEU A 33 0.84 3.96 2.97
C LEU A 33 0.74 3.06 4.19
N ASP A 34 0.94 3.48 5.44
CA ASP A 34 0.67 2.61 6.60
C ASP A 34 0.25 3.43 7.84
N ALA A 35 -0.64 4.40 7.63
CA ALA A 35 -1.14 5.24 8.71
C ALA A 35 -2.11 4.48 9.63
N THR A 36 -2.03 4.73 10.93
CA THR A 36 -3.00 4.21 11.92
C THR A 36 -4.06 5.25 12.23
N ILE A 37 -5.34 4.86 12.21
CA ILE A 37 -6.42 5.73 12.70
C ILE A 37 -6.35 5.81 14.23
N GLU A 38 -6.14 7.01 14.76
CA GLU A 38 -6.08 7.27 16.20
C GLU A 38 -7.45 7.66 16.76
N ARG A 39 -8.19 8.47 16.02
CA ARG A 39 -9.48 9.00 16.46
C ARG A 39 -10.35 9.36 15.27
N ILE A 40 -11.65 9.22 15.47
CA ILE A 40 -12.67 9.64 14.51
C ILE A 40 -13.68 10.50 15.25
N TYR A 41 -14.10 11.61 14.64
CA TYR A 41 -15.25 12.38 15.07
C TYR A 41 -15.94 12.99 13.85
N THR A 42 -17.18 13.41 14.03
CA THR A 42 -17.95 14.11 13.01
C THR A 42 -18.37 15.48 13.55
N ASN A 43 -18.48 16.44 12.66
CA ASN A 43 -19.15 17.71 12.93
C ASN A 43 -20.06 17.98 11.74
N GLU A 44 -21.38 17.98 11.98
CA GLU A 44 -22.39 17.99 10.92
C GLU A 44 -22.13 16.85 9.91
N ASP A 45 -22.03 17.16 8.62
CA ASP A 45 -21.79 16.21 7.53
C ASP A 45 -20.29 15.98 7.21
N ILE A 46 -19.39 16.57 8.02
CA ILE A 46 -17.95 16.46 7.82
C ILE A 46 -17.36 15.46 8.83
N GLY A 47 -16.68 14.45 8.30
CA GLY A 47 -15.89 13.51 9.07
C GLY A 47 -14.47 14.02 9.31
N TYR A 48 -13.92 13.71 10.48
CA TYR A 48 -12.54 14.02 10.83
C TYR A 48 -11.87 12.75 11.32
N VAL A 49 -10.79 12.37 10.66
CA VAL A 49 -10.01 11.16 10.97
C VAL A 49 -8.61 11.59 11.34
N LEU A 50 -8.31 11.57 12.63
CA LEU A 50 -6.94 11.76 13.11
C LEU A 50 -6.17 10.48 12.84
N ILE A 51 -5.11 10.59 12.05
CA ILE A 51 -4.22 9.49 11.75
C ILE A 51 -2.82 9.78 12.29
N SER A 52 -2.07 8.71 12.53
CA SER A 52 -0.65 8.78 12.81
C SER A 52 0.14 7.95 11.82
N TYR A 53 1.38 8.35 11.57
CA TYR A 53 2.28 7.69 10.64
C TYR A 53 3.72 7.91 11.07
N ILE A 54 4.62 7.07 10.57
CA ILE A 54 6.00 7.02 10.99
C ILE A 54 6.88 7.68 9.94
N THR A 55 7.52 8.80 10.32
CA THR A 55 8.52 9.46 9.48
C THR A 55 9.92 9.18 10.02
N ALA A 56 10.89 9.06 9.12
CA ALA A 56 12.31 9.03 9.47
C ALA A 56 12.93 10.37 9.10
N ASN A 57 13.60 11.02 10.05
CA ASN A 57 14.38 12.22 9.74
C ASN A 57 15.73 11.84 9.08
N PRO A 58 16.48 12.80 8.50
CA PRO A 58 17.78 12.53 7.89
C PRO A 58 18.83 11.90 8.82
N ASN A 59 18.60 11.94 10.14
CA ASN A 59 19.45 11.31 11.16
C ASN A 59 18.96 9.91 11.56
N PHE A 60 17.99 9.34 10.83
CA PHE A 60 17.37 8.04 11.09
C PHE A 60 16.61 7.96 12.43
N GLU A 61 16.23 9.09 13.01
CA GLU A 61 15.31 9.09 14.13
C GLU A 61 13.89 8.90 13.62
N VAL A 62 13.24 7.88 14.15
CA VAL A 62 11.87 7.50 13.83
C VAL A 62 10.94 8.35 14.71
N ARG A 63 10.05 9.12 14.09
CA ARG A 63 9.05 9.92 14.79
C ARG A 63 7.64 9.54 14.36
N LYS A 64 6.73 9.54 15.31
CA LYS A 64 5.29 9.43 15.08
C LYS A 64 4.72 10.82 14.84
N ASP A 65 4.29 11.08 13.62
CA ASP A 65 3.63 12.33 13.23
C ASP A 65 2.11 12.13 13.13
N PHE A 66 1.37 13.23 13.14
CA PHE A 66 -0.10 13.23 13.18
C PHE A 66 -0.68 14.24 12.20
N ILE A 67 -1.77 13.88 11.55
CA ILE A 67 -2.57 14.74 10.68
C ILE A 67 -4.06 14.38 10.84
N THR A 68 -4.93 15.38 10.78
CA THR A 68 -6.37 15.16 10.67
C THR A 68 -6.81 15.21 9.21
N LEU A 69 -7.34 14.10 8.73
CA LEU A 69 -8.00 14.02 7.43
C LEU A 69 -9.44 14.53 7.55
N VAL A 70 -9.76 15.54 6.77
CA VAL A 70 -11.12 16.07 6.61
C VAL A 70 -11.80 15.27 5.52
N VAL A 71 -12.80 14.48 5.91
CA VAL A 71 -13.52 13.53 5.07
C VAL A 71 -14.89 14.11 4.72
N GLY A 72 -15.07 14.42 3.44
CA GLY A 72 -16.30 14.97 2.89
C GLY A 72 -17.05 13.97 2.03
N ALA A 73 -18.15 14.41 1.43
CA ALA A 73 -18.98 13.59 0.55
C ALA A 73 -18.26 13.11 -0.73
N ASP A 74 -17.19 13.78 -1.13
CA ASP A 74 -16.37 13.44 -2.29
C ASP A 74 -15.17 12.55 -1.96
N THR A 75 -14.88 12.31 -0.68
CA THR A 75 -13.79 11.42 -0.28
C THR A 75 -14.17 9.98 -0.65
N ILE A 76 -13.32 9.33 -1.45
CA ILE A 76 -13.49 7.93 -1.81
C ILE A 76 -12.97 7.08 -0.65
N ILE A 77 -13.80 6.19 -0.11
CA ILE A 77 -13.37 5.21 0.89
C ILE A 77 -13.50 3.83 0.27
N LEU A 78 -12.40 3.07 0.25
CA LEU A 78 -12.36 1.72 -0.28
C LEU A 78 -12.00 0.71 0.81
N ASP A 79 -12.60 -0.47 0.70
CA ASP A 79 -12.12 -1.64 1.42
C ASP A 79 -10.85 -2.20 0.75
N PRO A 80 -10.19 -3.19 1.37
CA PRO A 80 -8.97 -3.79 0.82
C PRO A 80 -9.18 -4.49 -0.54
N PHE A 81 -10.42 -4.86 -0.90
CA PHE A 81 -10.75 -5.51 -2.17
C PHE A 81 -11.06 -4.50 -3.28
N GLY A 82 -11.14 -3.20 -2.97
CA GLY A 82 -11.46 -2.15 -3.94
C GLY A 82 -12.93 -1.77 -3.98
N GLU A 83 -13.75 -2.34 -3.08
CA GLU A 83 -15.17 -2.01 -3.00
C GLU A 83 -15.39 -0.74 -2.19
N LYS A 84 -16.39 0.07 -2.59
CA LYS A 84 -16.71 1.31 -1.87
C LYS A 84 -17.23 1.00 -0.46
N ALA A 85 -16.62 1.63 0.52
CA ALA A 85 -17.04 1.60 1.91
C ALA A 85 -17.65 2.94 2.33
N SER A 86 -18.44 2.93 3.40
CA SER A 86 -18.94 4.15 4.03
C SER A 86 -17.95 4.65 5.10
N PHE A 87 -18.10 5.91 5.54
CA PHE A 87 -17.34 6.45 6.67
C PHE A 87 -17.45 5.58 7.93
N ASN A 88 -18.59 4.93 8.13
CA ASN A 88 -18.84 4.01 9.25
C ASN A 88 -18.04 2.71 9.17
N ALA A 89 -17.27 2.45 8.12
CA ALA A 89 -16.30 1.35 8.10
C ALA A 89 -14.99 1.71 8.83
N LEU A 90 -14.70 3.01 8.96
CA LEU A 90 -13.50 3.49 9.65
C LEU A 90 -13.66 3.34 11.18
N ARG A 91 -12.57 2.94 11.84
CA ARG A 91 -12.48 2.75 13.29
C ARG A 91 -11.07 3.09 13.78
N PRO A 92 -10.93 3.62 15.01
CA PRO A 92 -9.63 3.67 15.67
C PRO A 92 -8.94 2.31 15.67
N GLY A 93 -7.63 2.31 15.42
CA GLY A 93 -6.78 1.12 15.34
C GLY A 93 -6.63 0.52 13.94
N LEU A 94 -7.45 0.92 12.95
CA LEU A 94 -7.25 0.43 11.58
C LEU A 94 -6.00 1.06 10.96
N ILE A 95 -5.25 0.24 10.23
CA ILE A 95 -4.22 0.70 9.29
C ILE A 95 -4.91 1.11 7.99
N ILE A 96 -4.56 2.26 7.43
CA ILE A 96 -5.12 2.77 6.19
C ILE A 96 -4.04 3.33 5.28
N TYR A 97 -4.39 3.46 4.01
CA TYR A 97 -3.68 4.28 3.03
C TYR A 97 -4.52 5.52 2.77
N ALA A 98 -3.88 6.68 2.63
CA ALA A 98 -4.61 7.93 2.45
C ALA A 98 -3.94 8.83 1.40
N ASP A 99 -4.72 9.28 0.42
CA ASP A 99 -4.38 10.35 -0.50
C ASP A 99 -5.11 11.62 -0.04
N PHE A 100 -4.38 12.71 0.17
CA PHE A 100 -4.95 13.95 0.71
C PHE A 100 -4.23 15.19 0.18
N SER A 101 -4.84 16.35 0.39
CA SER A 101 -4.30 17.64 -0.06
C SER A 101 -2.98 18.00 0.62
N ALA A 102 -1.97 18.37 -0.16
CA ALA A 102 -0.74 19.01 0.31
C ALA A 102 -0.99 20.42 0.89
N ALA A 103 -2.10 21.05 0.51
CA ALA A 103 -2.56 22.27 1.18
C ALA A 103 -3.20 21.89 2.52
N MET A 104 -2.52 22.27 3.61
CA MET A 104 -2.88 21.92 4.99
C MET A 104 -3.06 23.18 5.84
N THR A 105 -3.80 23.06 6.95
CA THR A 105 -3.88 24.12 7.96
C THR A 105 -2.60 24.19 8.80
N TYR A 106 -2.31 25.37 9.36
CA TYR A 106 -1.23 25.56 10.35
C TYR A 106 -1.63 25.16 11.78
N SER A 107 -2.65 24.31 11.96
CA SER A 107 -3.08 23.83 13.28
C SER A 107 -2.18 22.71 13.80
N ILE A 108 -2.34 22.34 15.07
CA ILE A 108 -1.68 21.19 15.68
C ILE A 108 -2.75 20.21 16.20
N PRO A 109 -2.91 19.02 15.57
CA PRO A 109 -2.25 18.57 14.34
C PRO A 109 -2.73 19.35 13.09
N PRO A 110 -1.95 19.37 11.99
CA PRO A 110 -2.40 19.91 10.71
C PRO A 110 -3.66 19.18 10.21
N GLN A 111 -4.49 19.87 9.44
CA GLN A 111 -5.68 19.30 8.81
C GLN A 111 -5.61 19.44 7.30
N ALA A 112 -6.05 18.42 6.57
CA ALA A 112 -6.10 18.42 5.11
C ALA A 112 -7.32 17.67 4.58
N ARG A 113 -7.84 18.08 3.43
CA ARG A 113 -8.93 17.35 2.74
C ARG A 113 -8.42 15.99 2.28
N ALA A 114 -9.14 14.92 2.62
CA ALA A 114 -8.89 13.59 2.09
C ALA A 114 -9.57 13.41 0.72
N PHE A 115 -8.82 12.89 -0.25
CA PHE A 115 -9.33 12.49 -1.56
C PHE A 115 -9.70 11.01 -1.56
N LYS A 116 -8.82 10.16 -0.99
CA LYS A 116 -9.02 8.72 -0.95
C LYS A 116 -8.53 8.15 0.39
N ILE A 117 -9.29 7.23 0.96
CA ILE A 117 -8.89 6.41 2.10
C ILE A 117 -9.11 4.95 1.73
N VAL A 118 -8.06 4.14 1.81
CA VAL A 118 -8.14 2.69 1.60
C VAL A 118 -7.90 2.00 2.93
N ILE A 119 -8.84 1.16 3.37
CA ILE A 119 -8.60 0.30 4.53
C ILE A 119 -7.52 -0.71 4.13
N SER A 120 -6.46 -0.82 4.92
CA SER A 120 -5.33 -1.69 4.58
C SER A 120 -5.70 -3.16 4.74
N TYR A 121 -5.18 -4.00 3.84
CA TYR A 121 -5.23 -5.46 3.98
C TYR A 121 -4.48 -5.98 5.22
N LYS A 122 -3.60 -5.16 5.82
CA LYS A 122 -2.91 -5.51 7.06
C LYS A 122 -3.85 -5.67 8.26
N ASN A 123 -5.11 -5.21 8.13
CA ASN A 123 -6.16 -5.44 9.12
C ASN A 123 -6.82 -6.83 8.99
N MET A 124 -6.43 -7.66 8.03
CA MET A 124 -6.98 -9.00 7.81
C MET A 124 -5.89 -10.06 7.65
N VAL A 125 -6.31 -11.34 7.58
CA VAL A 125 -5.42 -12.44 7.19
C VAL A 125 -5.22 -12.41 5.68
N PHE A 126 -3.97 -12.50 5.23
CA PHE A 126 -3.60 -12.50 3.81
C PHE A 126 -2.49 -13.52 3.55
N ASN A 127 -2.31 -13.89 2.27
CA ASN A 127 -1.21 -14.72 1.82
C ASN A 127 -0.10 -13.87 1.20
N GLY A 128 1.14 -14.36 1.28
CA GLY A 128 2.30 -13.75 0.63
C GLY A 128 2.97 -14.73 -0.34
N ARG A 129 3.37 -14.25 -1.52
CA ARG A 129 4.17 -15.00 -2.50
C ARG A 129 5.29 -14.12 -3.05
N MET A 130 6.43 -14.71 -3.35
CA MET A 130 7.46 -14.09 -4.17
C MET A 130 7.57 -14.87 -5.48
N ASP A 131 7.57 -14.16 -6.60
CA ASP A 131 7.59 -14.78 -7.93
C ASP A 131 8.01 -13.81 -9.02
N ARG A 132 8.29 -14.32 -10.21
CA ARG A 132 8.52 -13.49 -11.39
C ARG A 132 7.22 -13.18 -12.11
N ILE A 133 7.12 -11.95 -12.61
CA ILE A 133 6.05 -11.54 -13.51
C ILE A 133 6.18 -12.34 -14.80
N LEU A 134 5.13 -13.04 -15.17
CA LEU A 134 5.01 -13.71 -16.46
C LEU A 134 4.49 -12.72 -17.51
N GLU A 135 3.42 -12.01 -17.19
CA GLU A 135 2.72 -11.10 -18.09
C GLU A 135 2.00 -10.00 -17.29
N VAL A 136 1.88 -8.82 -17.88
CA VAL A 136 1.11 -7.69 -17.36
C VAL A 136 0.03 -7.35 -18.39
N ASP A 137 -1.22 -7.50 -18.01
CA ASP A 137 -2.39 -7.11 -18.80
C ASP A 137 -3.02 -5.89 -18.12
N ALA A 138 -2.47 -4.72 -18.40
CA ALA A 138 -2.90 -3.47 -17.77
C ALA A 138 -4.33 -3.06 -18.19
N GLU A 139 -4.73 -3.39 -19.41
CA GLU A 139 -6.08 -3.08 -19.93
C GLU A 139 -7.16 -3.79 -19.11
N ASN A 140 -6.95 -5.06 -18.78
CA ASN A 140 -7.89 -5.82 -17.94
C ASN A 140 -7.55 -5.81 -16.46
N ARG A 141 -6.50 -5.07 -16.05
CA ARG A 141 -5.97 -5.01 -14.68
C ARG A 141 -5.62 -6.39 -14.12
N PHE A 142 -4.92 -7.20 -14.91
CA PHE A 142 -4.39 -8.49 -14.48
C PHE A 142 -2.87 -8.51 -14.44
N LEU A 143 -2.33 -9.18 -13.41
CA LEU A 143 -0.92 -9.51 -13.30
C LEU A 143 -0.77 -11.03 -13.23
N TYR A 144 0.06 -11.59 -14.10
CA TYR A 144 0.34 -13.02 -14.11
C TYR A 144 1.72 -13.28 -13.53
N THR A 145 1.84 -14.30 -12.68
CA THR A 145 3.13 -14.82 -12.24
C THR A 145 3.26 -16.31 -12.55
N GLY A 146 4.47 -16.85 -12.42
CA GLY A 146 4.79 -18.26 -12.65
C GLY A 146 5.61 -18.46 -13.92
N ARG A 147 5.67 -19.70 -14.39
CA ARG A 147 6.49 -20.09 -15.55
C ARG A 147 5.63 -20.27 -16.79
N ALA A 148 6.11 -19.80 -17.94
CA ALA A 148 5.40 -19.88 -19.21
C ALA A 148 5.11 -21.34 -19.62
N GLU A 149 6.07 -22.23 -19.35
CA GLU A 149 6.02 -23.65 -19.68
C GLU A 149 5.23 -24.51 -18.67
N ASP A 150 4.80 -23.94 -17.54
CA ASP A 150 4.08 -24.65 -16.49
C ASP A 150 2.84 -23.87 -16.03
N MET A 151 1.72 -24.14 -16.70
CA MET A 151 0.41 -23.53 -16.40
C MET A 151 -0.05 -23.77 -14.95
N LEU A 152 0.40 -24.83 -14.29
CA LEU A 152 0.02 -25.12 -12.91
C LEU A 152 0.80 -24.27 -11.89
N SER A 153 1.95 -23.71 -12.30
CA SER A 153 2.69 -22.75 -11.48
C SER A 153 2.09 -21.34 -11.52
N GLN A 154 1.23 -21.06 -12.50
CA GLN A 154 0.74 -19.72 -12.77
C GLN A 154 -0.38 -19.29 -11.84
N VAL A 155 -0.43 -18.00 -11.54
CA VAL A 155 -1.54 -17.36 -10.83
C VAL A 155 -1.86 -16.05 -11.54
N ARG A 156 -3.15 -15.77 -11.71
CA ARG A 156 -3.65 -14.48 -12.19
C ARG A 156 -4.11 -13.65 -11.00
N PHE A 157 -3.48 -12.51 -10.80
CA PHE A 157 -3.87 -11.53 -9.80
C PHE A 157 -4.78 -10.48 -10.41
N VAL A 158 -5.92 -10.24 -9.77
CA VAL A 158 -6.78 -9.09 -10.07
C VAL A 158 -6.22 -7.88 -9.35
N ILE A 159 -5.95 -6.82 -10.10
CA ILE A 159 -5.49 -5.53 -9.60
C ILE A 159 -6.70 -4.59 -9.50
N THR A 160 -6.86 -3.96 -8.34
CA THR A 160 -7.96 -3.04 -8.04
C THR A 160 -7.41 -1.68 -7.65
N ASP A 161 -8.30 -0.70 -7.46
CA ASP A 161 -7.89 0.67 -7.09
C ASP A 161 -7.35 0.75 -5.64
N SER A 162 -7.55 -0.32 -4.86
CA SER A 162 -6.95 -0.48 -3.53
C SER A 162 -5.56 -1.15 -3.58
N THR A 163 -5.19 -1.80 -4.69
CA THR A 163 -3.91 -2.50 -4.81
C THR A 163 -2.75 -1.49 -4.80
N GLN A 164 -1.83 -1.66 -3.84
CA GLN A 164 -0.61 -0.86 -3.80
C GLN A 164 0.46 -1.49 -4.69
N ILE A 165 0.96 -0.75 -5.68
CA ILE A 165 2.03 -1.23 -6.57
C ILE A 165 3.24 -0.36 -6.35
N LEU A 166 4.33 -0.98 -5.93
CA LEU A 166 5.52 -0.28 -5.46
C LEU A 166 6.77 -0.76 -6.20
N ASP A 167 7.65 0.17 -6.54
CA ASP A 167 9.00 -0.11 -7.03
C ASP A 167 9.92 -0.62 -5.92
N GLU A 168 11.14 -0.99 -6.28
CA GLU A 168 12.12 -1.60 -5.37
C GLU A 168 12.48 -0.73 -4.16
N GLU A 169 12.31 0.58 -4.27
CA GLU A 169 12.56 1.58 -3.23
C GLU A 169 11.34 1.78 -2.33
N GLY A 170 10.18 1.23 -2.71
CA GLY A 170 8.92 1.38 -1.99
C GLY A 170 8.02 2.45 -2.59
N LYS A 171 8.43 3.10 -3.69
CA LYS A 171 7.69 4.18 -4.35
C LYS A 171 6.50 3.67 -5.11
N ILE A 172 5.38 4.39 -4.98
CA ILE A 172 4.16 4.08 -5.74
C ILE A 172 4.43 4.24 -7.23
N ILE A 173 4.16 3.17 -7.96
CA ILE A 173 4.19 3.09 -9.41
C ILE A 173 2.86 2.55 -9.91
N ARG A 174 2.67 2.54 -11.23
CA ARG A 174 1.45 2.04 -11.86
C ARG A 174 1.64 0.60 -12.32
N LEU A 175 0.54 -0.06 -12.67
CA LEU A 175 0.58 -1.43 -13.18
C LEU A 175 1.38 -1.49 -14.48
N GLU A 176 1.29 -0.47 -15.32
CA GLU A 176 1.98 -0.34 -16.60
C GLU A 176 3.50 -0.21 -16.45
N ASP A 177 3.98 0.18 -15.27
CA ASP A 177 5.41 0.29 -14.97
C ASP A 177 6.04 -1.08 -14.65
N LEU A 178 5.20 -2.12 -14.45
CA LEU A 178 5.65 -3.49 -14.28
C LEU A 178 5.95 -4.15 -15.63
N SER A 179 6.90 -5.10 -15.64
CA SER A 179 7.37 -5.79 -16.83
C SER A 179 7.63 -7.27 -16.59
N PRO A 180 7.40 -8.14 -17.59
CA PRO A 180 7.77 -9.55 -17.53
C PRO A 180 9.21 -9.78 -17.08
N GLY A 181 9.42 -10.83 -16.29
CA GLY A 181 10.70 -11.21 -15.73
C GLY A 181 11.05 -10.54 -14.41
N GLN A 182 10.47 -9.39 -14.05
CA GLN A 182 10.74 -8.73 -12.77
C GLN A 182 10.34 -9.59 -11.58
N LEU A 183 11.14 -9.56 -10.51
CA LEU A 183 10.85 -10.25 -9.27
C LEU A 183 9.94 -9.38 -8.40
N VAL A 184 8.82 -9.94 -7.95
CA VAL A 184 7.85 -9.25 -7.09
C VAL A 184 7.54 -10.05 -5.83
N ARG A 185 7.22 -9.34 -4.75
CA ARG A 185 6.47 -9.87 -3.61
C ARG A 185 5.02 -9.41 -3.72
N ILE A 186 4.10 -10.34 -3.60
CA ILE A 186 2.66 -10.11 -3.70
C ILE A 186 1.99 -10.50 -2.39
N ALA A 187 1.22 -9.58 -1.80
CA ALA A 187 0.25 -9.88 -0.75
C ALA A 187 -1.14 -9.99 -1.39
N TYR A 188 -1.88 -11.05 -1.10
CA TYR A 188 -3.15 -11.36 -1.78
C TYR A 188 -4.17 -12.05 -0.86
N ALA A 189 -5.40 -12.14 -1.34
CA ALA A 189 -6.50 -12.74 -0.61
C ALA A 189 -6.25 -14.22 -0.26
N THR A 190 -6.89 -14.69 0.82
CA THR A 190 -6.77 -16.09 1.27
C THR A 190 -7.56 -17.08 0.42
N TYR A 191 -8.38 -16.58 -0.51
CA TYR A 191 -9.23 -17.37 -1.40
C TYR A 191 -8.86 -17.13 -2.87
N MET A 192 -9.18 -18.12 -3.70
CA MET A 192 -8.92 -18.09 -5.14
C MET A 192 -9.95 -18.92 -5.91
N THR A 193 -10.08 -18.68 -7.21
CA THR A 193 -10.97 -19.44 -8.09
C THR A 193 -10.41 -20.85 -8.36
N ALA A 194 -11.30 -21.82 -8.55
CA ALA A 194 -10.94 -23.16 -9.02
C ALA A 194 -10.79 -23.21 -10.55
N SER A 195 -9.88 -22.38 -11.10
CA SER A 195 -9.57 -22.29 -12.54
C SER A 195 -8.09 -22.58 -12.82
N ILE A 196 -7.72 -22.64 -14.11
CA ILE A 196 -6.32 -22.72 -14.55
C ILE A 196 -6.03 -21.56 -15.51
N PRO A 197 -5.19 -20.58 -15.13
CA PRO A 197 -4.62 -20.41 -13.79
C PRO A 197 -5.70 -20.05 -12.75
N PRO A 198 -5.48 -20.34 -11.46
CA PRO A 198 -6.31 -19.81 -10.37
C PRO A 198 -6.20 -18.28 -10.32
N GLN A 199 -7.27 -17.63 -9.86
CA GLN A 199 -7.39 -16.18 -9.81
C GLN A 199 -7.65 -15.69 -8.39
N THR A 200 -7.04 -14.59 -7.99
CA THR A 200 -7.20 -13.99 -6.65
C THR A 200 -6.91 -12.48 -6.68
N THR A 201 -7.42 -11.72 -5.71
CA THR A 201 -7.17 -10.28 -5.62
C THR A 201 -5.81 -10.01 -4.99
N ALA A 202 -4.98 -9.18 -5.62
CA ALA A 202 -3.75 -8.67 -5.02
C ALA A 202 -4.02 -7.40 -4.21
N PHE A 203 -3.50 -7.35 -2.99
CA PHE A 203 -3.57 -6.17 -2.13
C PHE A 203 -2.32 -5.31 -2.25
N ARG A 204 -1.15 -5.92 -2.43
CA ARG A 204 0.13 -5.22 -2.64
C ARG A 204 1.01 -6.01 -3.59
N VAL A 205 1.65 -5.32 -4.52
CA VAL A 205 2.68 -5.83 -5.43
C VAL A 205 3.92 -4.95 -5.24
N GLN A 206 5.05 -5.57 -4.90
CA GLN A 206 6.28 -4.86 -4.55
C GLN A 206 7.43 -5.43 -5.39
N LEU A 207 8.06 -4.62 -6.23
CA LEU A 207 9.28 -5.00 -6.92
C LEU A 207 10.40 -5.28 -5.92
N LEU A 208 11.25 -6.24 -6.24
CA LEU A 208 12.40 -6.63 -5.44
C LEU A 208 13.67 -6.56 -6.28
N ARG A 209 14.71 -5.94 -5.73
CA ARG A 209 16.06 -6.00 -6.30
C ARG A 209 16.56 -7.44 -6.34
N GLU A 210 17.16 -7.80 -7.48
CA GLU A 210 18.01 -8.97 -7.55
C GLU A 210 19.36 -8.65 -6.91
N ASN A 211 19.72 -9.39 -5.85
CA ASN A 211 21.10 -9.37 -5.38
C ASN A 211 21.94 -10.18 -6.37
N LEU A 212 22.63 -9.50 -7.29
CA LEU A 212 23.71 -10.08 -8.10
C LEU A 212 24.96 -10.35 -7.25
#